data_AF-A0A356QDQ7-F1
#
_entry.id   AF-A0A356QDQ7-F1
#
_cell.length_a   1.000
_cell.length_b   1.000
_cell.length_c   1.000
_cell.angle_alpha   90.00
_cell.angle_beta   90.00
_cell.angle_gamma   90.00
#
_symmetry.space_group_name_H-M   'P 1'
#
loop_
_entity.id
_entity.type
_entity.pdbx_description
1 polymer ?
#
loop_
_entity_poly.entity_id
_entity_poly.type
_entity_poly.pdbx_seq_one_letter_code
_entity_poly.pdbx_strand_id
1 'polypeptide(L)'
;GLVRGAHQSVALRVTDHPLMKALCEAFGGPLVSTSANRAGDPPAMSAEEVATIFGDDVAAIVAGELGGNAKPSTIRDLVTGKVMRD
;
A
#
# COMPACT_ATOMS: atom_id res chain seq x y z
N GLY A 1 0.39 -4.02 -18.40
CA GLY A 1 -1.00 -3.86 -17.92
C GLY A 1 -1.01 -2.91 -16.75
N LEU A 2 -2.11 -2.19 -16.49
CA LEU A 2 -2.13 -1.07 -15.53
C LEU A 2 -1.64 -1.45 -14.12
N VAL A 3 -1.97 -2.66 -13.62
CA VAL A 3 -1.60 -3.09 -12.25
C VAL A 3 -0.29 -3.88 -12.19
N ARG A 4 -0.06 -4.81 -13.12
CA ARG A 4 1.13 -5.69 -13.11
C ARG A 4 2.39 -5.10 -13.77
N GLY A 5 2.28 -3.92 -14.39
CA GLY A 5 3.33 -3.37 -15.23
C GLY A 5 3.75 -4.35 -16.33
N ALA A 6 5.04 -4.68 -16.37
CA ALA A 6 5.66 -5.63 -17.30
C ALA A 6 5.67 -7.09 -16.79
N HIS A 7 5.31 -7.34 -15.52
CA HIS A 7 5.38 -8.68 -14.92
C HIS A 7 4.24 -9.58 -15.39
N GLN A 8 4.45 -10.90 -15.41
CA GLN A 8 3.40 -11.86 -15.75
C GLN A 8 2.40 -12.09 -14.60
N SER A 9 2.79 -11.79 -13.36
CA SER A 9 1.99 -11.96 -12.15
C SER A 9 1.65 -10.62 -11.49
N VAL A 10 0.72 -10.65 -10.53
CA VAL A 10 0.32 -9.52 -9.69
C VAL A 10 0.72 -9.83 -8.24
N ALA A 11 1.30 -8.84 -7.56
CA ALA A 11 1.55 -8.94 -6.12
C ALA A 11 0.25 -8.69 -5.34
N LEU A 12 -0.05 -9.56 -4.38
CA LEU A 12 -1.21 -9.47 -3.52
C LEU A 12 -0.75 -9.35 -2.06
N ARG A 13 -1.50 -8.58 -1.26
CA ARG A 13 -1.29 -8.47 0.19
C ARG A 13 -2.63 -8.66 0.90
N VAL A 14 -2.68 -9.61 1.81
CA VAL A 14 -3.74 -9.70 2.82
C VAL A 14 -3.27 -8.91 4.02
N THR A 15 -3.98 -7.84 4.37
CA THR A 15 -3.61 -6.95 5.47
C THR A 15 -4.29 -7.39 6.76
N ASP A 16 -3.53 -7.33 7.85
CA ASP A 16 -4.01 -7.45 9.23
C ASP A 16 -4.38 -6.08 9.84
N HIS A 17 -4.17 -4.99 9.11
CA HIS A 17 -4.44 -3.64 9.57
C HIS A 17 -5.95 -3.37 9.64
N PRO A 18 -6.54 -3.11 10.84
CA PRO A 18 -7.99 -3.01 11.01
C PRO A 18 -8.64 -1.97 10.10
N LEU A 19 -8.02 -0.78 9.98
CA LEU A 19 -8.53 0.29 9.12
C LEU A 19 -8.56 -0.10 7.64
N MET A 20 -7.52 -0.77 7.13
CA MET A 20 -7.48 -1.17 5.72
C MET A 20 -8.46 -2.32 5.44
N LYS A 21 -8.67 -3.22 6.40
CA LYS A 21 -9.72 -4.24 6.31
C LYS A 21 -11.10 -3.59 6.19
N ALA A 22 -11.43 -2.67 7.08
CA ALA A 22 -12.70 -1.94 7.05
C ALA A 22 -12.88 -1.15 5.74
N LEU A 23 -11.81 -0.55 5.21
CA LEU A 23 -11.85 0.18 3.94
C LEU A 23 -12.12 -0.75 2.75
N CYS A 24 -11.47 -1.91 2.67
CA CYS A 24 -11.76 -2.91 1.65
C CYS A 24 -13.20 -3.46 1.75
N GLU A 25 -13.69 -3.69 2.97
CA GLU A 25 -15.08 -4.13 3.20
C GLU A 25 -16.10 -3.06 2.77
N ALA A 26 -15.88 -1.80 3.13
CA ALA A 26 -16.72 -0.68 2.72
C ALA A 26 -16.69 -0.45 1.19
N PHE A 27 -15.53 -0.64 0.56
CA PHE A 27 -15.39 -0.57 -0.90
C PHE A 27 -16.04 -1.76 -1.62
N GLY A 28 -16.21 -2.90 -0.94
CA GLY A 28 -16.78 -4.12 -1.50
C GLY A 28 -15.80 -4.92 -2.37
N GLY A 29 -14.49 -4.71 -2.22
CA GLY A 29 -13.48 -5.34 -3.06
C GLY A 29 -12.03 -5.02 -2.67
N PRO A 30 -11.05 -5.51 -3.46
CA PRO A 30 -9.64 -5.21 -3.23
C PRO A 30 -9.29 -3.79 -3.66
N LEU A 31 -8.35 -3.18 -2.94
CA LEU A 31 -7.77 -1.89 -3.28
C LEU A 31 -6.37 -2.06 -3.88
N VAL A 32 -6.11 -1.31 -4.96
CA VAL A 32 -4.75 -1.17 -5.51
C VAL A 32 -4.11 0.02 -4.81
N SER A 33 -2.95 -0.20 -4.19
CA SER A 33 -2.24 0.83 -3.42
C SER A 33 -0.74 0.78 -3.66
N THR A 34 -0.08 1.93 -3.58
CA THR A 34 1.39 2.08 -3.49
C THR A 34 1.77 2.67 -2.13
N SER A 35 3.06 2.89 -1.89
CA SER A 35 3.49 3.80 -0.84
C SER A 35 3.00 5.23 -1.15
N ALA A 36 2.64 5.98 -0.09
CA ALA A 36 2.15 7.34 -0.19
C ALA A 36 3.32 8.32 -0.27
N ASN A 37 3.91 8.46 -1.46
CA ASN A 37 5.02 9.38 -1.73
C ASN A 37 5.05 9.83 -3.20
N ARG A 38 5.73 10.95 -3.46
CA ARG A 38 6.19 11.29 -4.80
C ARG A 38 7.35 10.38 -5.20
N ALA A 39 7.50 10.13 -6.50
CA ALA A 39 8.48 9.18 -6.99
C ALA A 39 9.91 9.59 -6.61
N GLY A 40 10.62 8.72 -5.90
CA GLY A 40 11.98 8.95 -5.41
C GLY A 40 12.06 9.41 -3.95
N ASP A 41 10.96 9.88 -3.37
CA ASP A 41 10.92 10.36 -1.98
C ASP A 41 10.58 9.24 -0.98
N PRO A 42 10.93 9.38 0.30
CA PRO A 42 10.46 8.48 1.35
C PRO A 42 8.93 8.43 1.47
N PRO A 43 8.34 7.29 1.89
CA PRO A 43 6.91 7.21 2.18
C PRO A 43 6.51 8.16 3.31
N ALA A 44 5.34 8.79 3.17
CA ALA A 44 4.71 9.48 4.28
C ALA A 44 4.35 8.50 5.41
N MET A 45 4.61 8.90 6.64
CA MET A 45 4.41 8.12 7.86
C MET A 45 3.32 8.72 8.77
N SER A 46 2.66 9.80 8.34
CA SER A 46 1.47 10.33 9.02
C SER A 46 0.49 10.98 8.04
N ALA A 47 -0.75 11.20 8.49
CA ALA A 47 -1.76 11.88 7.69
C ALA A 47 -1.37 13.34 7.39
N GLU A 48 -0.69 14.00 8.32
CA GLU A 48 -0.16 15.36 8.17
C GLU A 48 0.94 15.43 7.09
N GLU A 49 1.82 14.42 7.04
CA GLU A 49 2.81 14.31 5.96
C GLU A 49 2.13 14.07 4.60
N VAL A 50 1.11 13.22 4.53
CA VAL A 50 0.31 13.03 3.31
C VAL A 50 -0.33 14.35 2.87
N ALA A 51 -0.96 15.08 3.79
CA ALA A 51 -1.58 16.38 3.49
C ALA A 51 -0.53 17.40 3.02
N THR A 52 0.67 17.38 3.58
CA THR A 52 1.78 18.28 3.17
C THR A 52 2.31 17.93 1.79
N ILE A 53 2.47 16.64 1.48
CA ILE A 53 3.07 16.17 0.21
C ILE A 53 2.10 16.32 -0.96
N PHE A 54 0.83 15.97 -0.74
CA PHE A 54 -0.17 15.87 -1.79
C PHE A 54 -1.17 17.02 -1.79
N GLY A 55 -1.48 17.64 -0.64
CA GLY A 55 -2.45 18.72 -0.56
C GLY A 55 -3.76 18.38 -1.26
N ASP A 56 -4.16 19.24 -2.21
CA ASP A 56 -5.39 19.10 -3.00
C ASP A 56 -5.25 18.11 -4.18
N ASP A 57 -4.09 17.48 -4.39
CA ASP A 57 -3.88 16.44 -5.43
C ASP A 57 -4.64 15.13 -5.11
N VAL A 58 -5.13 14.97 -3.87
CA VAL A 58 -5.87 13.78 -3.42
C VAL A 58 -7.30 14.15 -3.02
N ALA A 59 -8.25 13.32 -3.43
CA ALA A 59 -9.67 13.55 -3.13
C ALA A 59 -10.03 13.37 -1.65
N ALA A 60 -9.26 12.57 -0.91
CA ALA A 60 -9.50 12.29 0.50
C ALA A 60 -8.25 11.72 1.18
N ILE A 61 -8.15 11.95 2.49
CA ILE A 61 -7.18 11.33 3.39
C ILE A 61 -7.95 10.61 4.49
N VAL A 62 -7.64 9.33 4.70
CA VAL A 62 -8.19 8.54 5.81
C VAL A 62 -7.12 8.42 6.87
N ALA A 63 -7.27 9.14 7.98
CA ALA A 63 -6.32 9.11 9.08
C ALA A 63 -6.46 7.85 9.94
N GLY A 64 -5.34 7.35 10.46
CA GLY A 64 -5.28 6.21 11.36
C GLY A 64 -3.85 5.95 11.82
N GLU A 65 -3.70 5.15 12.88
CA GLU A 65 -2.38 4.72 13.35
C GLU A 65 -1.71 3.81 12.31
N LEU A 66 -0.38 3.85 12.26
CA LEU A 66 0.38 2.89 11.47
C LEU A 66 0.39 1.52 12.14
N GLY A 67 0.51 0.45 11.34
CA GLY A 67 0.61 -0.93 11.84
C GLY A 67 1.91 -1.31 12.56
N GLY A 68 2.77 -0.33 12.92
CA GLY A 68 3.99 -0.56 13.71
C GLY A 68 5.12 -1.34 13.02
N ASN A 69 4.98 -1.69 11.74
CA ASN A 69 6.00 -2.45 11.01
C ASN A 69 7.24 -1.60 10.70
N ALA A 70 8.41 -2.05 11.17
CA ALA A 70 9.68 -1.35 10.94
C ALA A 70 10.22 -1.48 9.50
N LYS A 71 9.68 -2.42 8.72
CA LYS A 71 10.11 -2.72 7.34
C LYS A 71 8.89 -2.93 6.44
N PRO A 72 8.99 -2.65 5.13
CA PRO A 72 7.92 -2.98 4.20
C PRO A 72 7.72 -4.51 4.10
N SER A 73 6.50 -4.95 3.80
CA SER A 73 6.13 -6.38 3.82
C SER A 73 6.99 -7.27 2.92
N THR A 74 7.36 -8.46 3.37
CA THR A 74 8.03 -9.47 2.53
C THR A 74 7.24 -9.76 1.26
N ILE A 75 7.94 -9.97 0.14
CA ILE A 75 7.34 -10.36 -1.14
C ILE A 75 7.83 -11.76 -1.51
N ARG A 76 6.89 -12.68 -1.71
CA ARG A 76 7.17 -14.08 -2.08
C ARG A 76 6.39 -14.46 -3.33
N ASP A 77 7.04 -15.15 -4.25
CA ASP A 77 6.38 -15.78 -5.39
C ASP A 77 5.58 -17.00 -4.89
N LEU A 78 4.27 -17.00 -5.13
CA LEU A 78 3.35 -18.03 -4.62
C LEU A 78 3.50 -19.38 -5.32
N VAL A 79 4.03 -19.41 -6.56
CA VAL A 79 4.15 -20.64 -7.35
C VAL A 79 5.44 -21.38 -6.97
N THR A 80 6.53 -20.63 -6.83
CA THR A 80 7.88 -21.18 -6.61
C THR A 80 8.32 -21.12 -5.16
N GLY A 81 7.68 -20.29 -4.33
CA GLY A 81 8.11 -20.00 -2.96
C GLY A 81 9.35 -19.12 -2.87
N LYS A 82 9.87 -18.57 -3.98
CA LYS A 82 11.04 -17.70 -3.96
C LYS A 82 10.72 -16.40 -3.23
N VAL A 83 11.57 -16.00 -2.28
CA VAL A 83 11.50 -14.67 -1.66
C VAL A 83 12.16 -13.66 -2.60
N MET A 84 11.41 -12.64 -3.00
CA MET A 84 11.84 -11.57 -3.90
C MET A 84 12.33 -10.34 -3.14
N ARG A 85 11.81 -10.13 -1.93
CA ARG A 85 12.24 -9.10 -0.99
C ARG A 85 11.86 -9.53 0.42
N ASP A 86 12.79 -9.36 1.37
CA ASP A 86 12.54 -9.58 2.79
C ASP A 86 11.76 -8.42 3.44
#